data_AF-A0A553P5Z8-F1
#
_entry.id   AF-A0A553P5Z8-F1
#
_cell.length_a   1.000
_cell.length_b   1.000
_cell.length_c   1.000
_cell.angle_alpha   90.00
_cell.angle_beta   90.00
_cell.angle_gamma   90.00
#
_symmetry.space_group_name_H-M   'P 1'
#
loop_
_entity.id
_entity.type
_entity.pdbx_description
1 polymer ?
#
loop_
_entity_poly.entity_id
_entity_poly.type
_entity_poly.pdbx_seq_one_letter_code
_entity_poly.pdbx_strand_id
1 'polypeptide(L)'
;MAGAPPVSPSPPPPPPSPPILDQVSENMDLLARRDVVAATEAVRVIGLLLARPNEQDRIGRSQRAAVCAKAAADATSAAARALNTESSALEAQSAKNLAEHAEQLIALF
;
A
#
# COMPACT_ATOMS: atom_id res chain seq x y z
N MET A 1 -9.99 70.30 -5.66
CA MET A 1 -9.40 69.30 -4.75
C MET A 1 -10.06 67.96 -5.09
N ALA A 2 -9.31 67.00 -5.64
CA ALA A 2 -9.81 65.66 -5.96
C ALA A 2 -8.97 64.66 -5.16
N GLY A 3 -9.61 63.90 -4.26
CA GLY A 3 -8.98 62.89 -3.42
C GLY A 3 -8.75 61.59 -4.20
N ALA A 4 -7.58 60.99 -4.01
CA ALA A 4 -7.21 59.71 -4.60
C ALA A 4 -8.02 58.55 -3.99
N PRO A 5 -8.35 57.50 -4.78
CA PRO A 5 -9.09 56.35 -4.27
C PRO A 5 -8.22 55.49 -3.34
N PRO A 6 -8.83 54.78 -2.37
CA PRO A 6 -8.11 53.91 -1.45
C PRO A 6 -7.54 52.67 -2.18
N VAL A 7 -6.27 52.38 -1.92
CA VAL A 7 -5.59 51.16 -2.37
C VAL A 7 -6.08 49.98 -1.54
N SER A 8 -6.73 48.99 -2.18
CA SER A 8 -7.07 47.73 -1.53
C SER A 8 -5.81 47.02 -1.05
N PRO A 9 -5.77 46.50 0.19
CA PRO A 9 -4.64 45.71 0.66
C PRO A 9 -4.55 44.42 -0.16
N SER A 10 -3.34 44.09 -0.60
CA SER A 10 -3.09 42.83 -1.29
C SER A 10 -3.38 41.65 -0.34
N PRO A 11 -3.91 40.53 -0.86
CA PRO A 11 -4.12 39.34 -0.06
C PRO A 11 -2.79 38.84 0.51
N PRO A 12 -2.81 38.23 1.72
CA PRO A 12 -1.60 37.66 2.30
C PRO A 12 -1.04 36.56 1.38
N PRO A 13 0.29 36.38 1.37
CA PRO A 13 0.91 35.33 0.58
C PRO A 13 0.38 33.95 1.00
N PRO A 14 0.29 32.99 0.07
CA PRO A 14 -0.13 31.63 0.39
C PRO A 14 0.83 31.01 1.42
N PRO A 15 0.34 30.09 2.28
CA PRO A 15 1.19 29.39 3.22
C PRO A 15 2.31 28.64 2.47
N PRO A 16 3.50 28.50 3.07
CA PRO A 16 4.58 27.75 2.48
C PRO A 16 4.13 26.29 2.26
N SER A 17 4.38 25.76 1.06
CA SER A 17 4.13 24.35 0.78
C SER A 17 4.95 23.49 1.75
N PRO A 18 4.41 22.37 2.24
CA PRO A 18 5.18 21.47 3.09
C PRO A 18 6.42 20.97 2.34
N PRO A 19 7.51 20.65 3.05
CA PRO A 19 8.73 20.15 2.43
C PRO A 19 8.42 18.90 1.59
N ILE A 20 9.03 18.83 0.39
CA ILE A 20 8.82 17.72 -0.57
C ILE A 20 9.06 16.34 0.07
N LEU A 21 9.97 16.26 1.05
CA LEU A 21 10.29 15.02 1.76
C LEU A 21 9.13 14.50 2.60
N ASP A 22 8.31 15.38 3.19
CA ASP A 22 7.16 14.98 4.01
C ASP A 22 6.06 14.36 3.13
N GLN A 23 5.80 14.95 1.96
CA GLN A 23 4.85 14.39 0.99
C GLN A 23 5.32 13.04 0.43
N VAL A 24 6.62 12.85 0.20
CA VAL A 24 7.16 11.56 -0.26
C VAL A 24 6.98 10.50 0.81
N SER A 25 7.22 10.83 2.08
CA SER A 25 7.03 9.91 3.20
C SER A 25 5.56 9.45 3.33
N GLU A 26 4.62 10.39 3.30
CA GLU A 26 3.18 10.09 3.39
C GLU A 26 2.69 9.21 2.23
N ASN A 27 3.15 9.50 1.00
CA ASN A 27 2.78 8.71 -0.16
C ASN A 27 3.32 7.27 -0.08
N MET A 28 4.52 7.10 0.44
CA MET A 28 5.14 5.78 0.62
C MET A 28 4.44 4.96 1.71
N ASP A 29 4.03 5.58 2.82
CA ASP A 29 3.20 4.94 3.84
C ASP A 29 1.84 4.50 3.28
N LEU A 30 1.19 5.34 2.46
CA LEU A 30 -0.06 4.98 1.81
C LEU A 30 0.09 3.79 0.84
N LEU A 31 1.20 3.73 0.09
CA LEU A 31 1.48 2.61 -0.79
C LEU A 31 1.71 1.31 0.00
N ALA A 32 2.53 1.37 1.06
CA ALA A 32 2.80 0.23 1.94
C ALA A 32 1.51 -0.37 2.51
N ARG A 33 0.59 0.47 3.00
CA ARG A 33 -0.71 0.02 3.50
C ARG A 33 -1.58 -0.64 2.42
N ARG A 34 -1.57 -0.11 1.19
CA ARG A 34 -2.34 -0.71 0.08
C ARG A 34 -1.80 -2.08 -0.29
N ASP A 35 -0.48 -2.26 -0.23
CA ASP A 35 0.17 -3.53 -0.52
C ASP A 35 -0.13 -4.59 0.56
N VAL A 36 -0.16 -4.21 1.85
CA VAL A 36 -0.61 -5.11 2.93
C VAL A 36 -2.06 -5.57 2.72
N VAL A 37 -2.94 -4.65 2.30
CA VAL A 37 -4.33 -4.99 1.96
C VAL A 37 -4.37 -5.95 0.78
N ALA A 38 -3.59 -5.71 -0.27
CA ALA A 38 -3.52 -6.61 -1.43
C ALA A 38 -3.06 -8.03 -1.04
N ALA A 39 -2.05 -8.15 -0.17
CA ALA A 39 -1.60 -9.43 0.37
C ALA A 39 -2.70 -10.14 1.18
N THR A 40 -3.48 -9.38 1.97
CA THR A 40 -4.61 -9.91 2.73
C THR A 40 -5.72 -10.44 1.83
N GLU A 41 -6.07 -9.70 0.77
CA GLU A 41 -7.06 -10.13 -0.22
C GLU A 41 -6.64 -11.41 -0.95
N ALA A 42 -5.34 -11.54 -1.27
CA ALA A 42 -4.81 -12.74 -1.90
C ALA A 42 -5.02 -13.98 -1.02
N VAL A 43 -4.72 -13.90 0.28
CA VAL A 43 -4.98 -14.99 1.25
C VAL A 43 -6.47 -15.34 1.27
N ARG A 44 -7.36 -14.34 1.28
CA ARG A 44 -8.82 -14.57 1.26
C ARG A 44 -9.27 -15.29 -0.02
N VAL A 45 -8.77 -14.87 -1.19
CA VAL A 45 -9.08 -15.52 -2.47
C VAL A 45 -8.64 -16.98 -2.47
N ILE A 46 -7.41 -17.26 -2.01
CA ILE A 46 -6.89 -18.64 -1.95
C ILE A 46 -7.73 -19.48 -0.99
N GLY A 47 -8.07 -18.96 0.20
CA GLY A 47 -8.95 -19.64 1.15
C GLY A 47 -10.34 -19.96 0.59
N LEU A 48 -10.93 -19.02 -0.15
CA LEU A 48 -12.21 -19.26 -0.84
C LEU A 48 -12.12 -20.34 -1.92
N LEU A 49 -11.01 -20.40 -2.65
CA LEU A 49 -10.77 -21.42 -3.68
C LEU A 49 -10.50 -22.80 -3.08
N LEU A 50 -9.87 -22.88 -1.90
CA LEU A 50 -9.74 -24.14 -1.15
C LEU A 50 -11.11 -24.71 -0.75
N ALA A 51 -12.04 -23.84 -0.33
CA ALA A 51 -13.41 -24.23 0.02
C ALA A 51 -14.30 -24.60 -1.19
N ARG A 52 -13.82 -24.40 -2.43
CA ARG A 52 -14.55 -24.67 -3.68
C ARG A 52 -13.78 -25.66 -4.56
N PRO A 53 -13.76 -26.95 -4.19
CA PRO A 53 -12.91 -27.94 -4.88
C PRO A 53 -13.26 -28.19 -6.34
N ASN A 54 -14.50 -27.86 -6.74
CA ASN A 54 -14.99 -28.06 -8.10
C ASN A 54 -14.81 -26.84 -9.01
N GLU A 55 -14.22 -25.74 -8.50
CA GLU A 55 -13.98 -24.53 -9.28
C GLU A 55 -12.94 -24.80 -10.38
N GLN A 56 -13.26 -24.41 -11.61
CA GLN A 56 -12.31 -24.49 -12.73
C GLN A 56 -11.11 -23.56 -12.51
N ASP A 57 -9.91 -24.02 -12.90
CA ASP A 57 -8.65 -23.29 -12.76
C ASP A 57 -8.35 -22.81 -11.32
N ARG A 58 -8.87 -23.50 -10.29
CA ARG A 58 -8.65 -23.08 -8.89
C ARG A 58 -7.15 -22.96 -8.55
N ILE A 59 -6.34 -23.92 -9.01
CA ILE A 59 -4.90 -23.96 -8.73
C ILE A 59 -4.21 -22.77 -9.42
N GLY A 60 -4.48 -22.53 -10.71
CA GLY A 60 -3.87 -21.43 -11.45
C GLY A 60 -4.27 -20.06 -10.90
N ARG A 61 -5.54 -19.90 -10.50
CA ARG A 61 -6.03 -18.68 -9.83
C ARG A 61 -5.37 -18.46 -8.47
N SER A 62 -5.24 -19.50 -7.66
CA SER A 62 -4.54 -19.43 -6.36
C SER A 62 -3.08 -19.07 -6.53
N GLN A 63 -2.37 -19.70 -7.48
CA GLN A 63 -0.98 -19.37 -7.81
C GLN A 63 -0.79 -17.90 -8.19
N ARG A 64 -1.65 -17.37 -9.07
CA ARG A 64 -1.62 -15.94 -9.43
C ARG A 64 -1.85 -15.03 -8.22
N ALA A 65 -2.78 -15.39 -7.33
CA ALA A 65 -3.03 -14.63 -6.11
C ALA A 65 -1.81 -14.60 -5.17
N ALA A 66 -1.12 -15.72 -4.96
CA ALA A 66 0.09 -15.74 -4.13
C ALA A 66 1.26 -14.97 -4.77
N VAL A 67 1.42 -15.04 -6.09
CA VAL A 67 2.42 -14.21 -6.80
C VAL A 67 2.16 -12.72 -6.55
N CYS A 68 0.89 -12.28 -6.60
CA CYS A 68 0.54 -10.90 -6.27
C CYS A 68 0.85 -10.56 -4.80
N ALA A 69 0.54 -11.44 -3.85
CA ALA A 69 0.86 -11.23 -2.44
C ALA A 69 2.37 -11.07 -2.21
N LYS A 70 3.18 -11.87 -2.89
CA LYS A 70 4.64 -11.81 -2.82
C LYS A 70 5.17 -10.50 -3.39
N ALA A 71 4.70 -10.10 -4.57
CA ALA A 71 5.09 -8.83 -5.17
C ALA A 71 4.72 -7.63 -4.28
N ALA A 72 3.54 -7.67 -3.64
CA ALA A 72 3.13 -6.67 -2.66
C ALA A 72 4.06 -6.64 -1.44
N ALA A 73 4.40 -7.80 -0.88
CA ALA A 73 5.34 -7.89 0.26
C ALA A 73 6.74 -7.37 -0.07
N ASP A 74 7.24 -7.65 -1.28
CA ASP A 74 8.52 -7.13 -1.76
C ASP A 74 8.49 -5.60 -1.90
N ALA A 75 7.41 -5.06 -2.46
CA ALA A 75 7.19 -3.62 -2.59
C ALA A 75 7.10 -2.93 -1.22
N THR A 76 6.31 -3.47 -0.29
CA THR A 76 6.20 -2.96 1.09
C THR A 76 7.56 -3.00 1.80
N SER A 77 8.33 -4.07 1.61
CA SER A 77 9.68 -4.19 2.19
C SER A 77 10.65 -3.16 1.63
N ALA A 78 10.59 -2.86 0.32
CA ALA A 78 11.39 -1.81 -0.29
C ALA A 78 10.97 -0.42 0.22
N ALA A 79 9.67 -0.16 0.35
CA ALA A 79 9.14 1.09 0.89
C ALA A 79 9.55 1.30 2.36
N ALA A 80 9.44 0.26 3.20
CA ALA A 80 9.83 0.31 4.59
C ALA A 80 11.32 0.62 4.79
N ARG A 81 12.19 0.04 3.94
CA ARG A 81 13.62 0.36 3.96
C ARG A 81 13.89 1.82 3.59
N ALA A 82 13.10 2.40 2.69
CA ALA A 82 13.23 3.80 2.29
C ALA A 82 12.74 4.76 3.40
N LEU A 83 11.68 4.39 4.11
CA LEU A 83 11.07 5.19 5.18
C LEU A 83 11.82 5.10 6.50
N ASN A 84 12.41 3.94 6.80
CA ASN A 84 13.18 3.69 8.01
C ASN A 84 12.42 4.01 9.32
N THR A 85 11.12 3.71 9.36
CA THR A 85 10.26 3.87 10.54
C THR A 85 9.85 2.53 11.12
N GLU A 86 9.59 2.47 12.43
CA GLU A 86 9.11 1.26 13.10
C GLU A 86 7.77 0.77 12.52
N SER A 87 6.84 1.69 12.25
CA SER A 87 5.53 1.36 11.64
C SER A 87 5.70 0.68 10.28
N SER A 88 6.57 1.23 9.42
CA SER A 88 6.80 0.68 8.07
C SER A 88 7.44 -0.72 8.14
N ALA A 89 8.32 -0.97 9.12
CA ALA A 89 8.91 -2.29 9.35
C ALA A 89 7.87 -3.34 9.75
N LEU A 90 6.89 -2.96 10.60
CA LEU A 90 5.78 -3.85 10.99
C LEU A 90 4.85 -4.16 9.82
N GLU A 91 4.55 -3.17 8.97
CA GLU A 91 3.75 -3.35 7.76
C GLU A 91 4.44 -4.30 6.78
N ALA A 92 5.75 -4.13 6.54
CA ALA A 92 6.54 -5.02 5.70
C ALA A 92 6.58 -6.46 6.25
N GLN A 93 6.78 -6.63 7.56
CA GLN A 93 6.75 -7.96 8.18
C GLN A 93 5.36 -8.62 8.05
N SER A 94 4.29 -7.84 8.21
CA SER A 94 2.91 -8.31 8.06
C SER A 94 2.65 -8.78 6.63
N ALA A 95 3.02 -7.97 5.63
CA ALA A 95 2.88 -8.34 4.21
C ALA A 95 3.66 -9.61 3.88
N LYS A 96 4.89 -9.75 4.40
CA LYS A 96 5.71 -10.95 4.21
C LYS A 96 5.07 -12.19 4.82
N ASN A 97 4.58 -12.12 6.06
CA ASN A 97 3.91 -13.23 6.72
C ASN A 97 2.64 -13.67 5.96
N LEU A 98 1.90 -12.72 5.38
CA LEU A 98 0.72 -13.00 4.56
C LEU A 98 1.08 -13.66 3.24
N ALA A 99 2.15 -13.21 2.57
CA ALA A 99 2.64 -13.83 1.35
C ALA A 99 3.13 -15.27 1.59
N GLU A 100 3.87 -15.51 2.68
CA GLU A 100 4.29 -16.85 3.09
C GLU A 100 3.09 -17.76 3.39
N HIS A 101 2.06 -17.25 4.08
CA HIS A 101 0.82 -17.99 4.29
C HIS A 101 0.09 -18.30 2.98
N ALA A 102 0.05 -17.36 2.03
CA ALA A 102 -0.55 -17.58 0.72
C ALA A 102 0.14 -18.73 -0.04
N GLU A 103 1.48 -18.77 -0.02
CA GLU A 103 2.25 -19.88 -0.60
C GLU A 103 1.97 -21.21 0.11
N GLN A 104 1.90 -21.22 1.44
CA GLN A 104 1.58 -22.43 2.22
C GLN A 104 0.16 -22.95 1.95
N LEU A 105 -0.83 -22.06 1.81
CA LEU A 105 -2.20 -22.45 1.50
C LEU A 105 -2.31 -23.07 0.10
N ILE A 106 -1.49 -22.64 -0.85
CA ILE A 106 -1.44 -23.27 -2.18
C ILE A 106 -0.93 -24.70 -2.10
N ALA A 107 0.01 -24.99 -1.20
CA ALA A 107 0.55 -26.33 -1.02
C ALA A 107 -0.49 -27.35 -0.51
N LEU A 108 -1.71 -26.90 -0.15
CA LEU A 108 -2.83 -27.76 0.27
C LEU A 108 -3.74 -28.21 -0.89
N PHE A 109 -3.53 -27.72 -2.11
CA PHE A 109 -4.27 -28.17 -3.31
C PHE A 109 -3.75 -29.49 -3.87
#